data_AF-A0A6G8QG26-F1
#
_entry.id   AF-A0A6G8QG26-F1
#
_cell.length_a   1.000
_cell.length_b   1.000
_cell.length_c   1.000
_cell.angle_alpha   90.00
_cell.angle_beta   90.00
_cell.angle_gamma   90.00
#
_symmetry.space_group_name_H-M   'P 1'
#
loop_
_entity.id
_entity.type
_entity.pdbx_description
1 polymer ?
#
loop_
_entity_poly.entity_id
_entity_poly.type
_entity_poly.pdbx_seq_one_letter_code
_entity_poly.pdbx_strand_id
1 'polypeptide(L)'
;MYSAELQEKSMKDFARARRTASTRRLLGRLAARLRGVALCCASPACFEAAREGSGALPRGRERVETVEVARIRGTVGRCRDFDRDFLPLSSALAKRWVSVDRAFHEGRTLPPVELYELGGDYFVVDGNHRVSVARVHGAAAVDAVVKRYAKAHAAACGC
;
A
#
# COMPACT_ATOMS: atom_id res chain seq x y z
N MET A 1 18.64 18.54 -19.53
CA MET A 1 18.56 19.22 -18.22
C MET A 1 17.39 18.73 -17.38
N TYR A 2 16.14 18.71 -17.88
CA TYR A 2 14.94 18.27 -17.12
C TYR A 2 15.05 16.93 -16.36
N SER A 3 15.72 15.92 -16.91
CA SER A 3 15.82 14.60 -16.25
C SER A 3 16.62 14.61 -14.94
N ALA A 4 17.60 15.50 -14.77
CA ALA A 4 18.45 15.55 -13.58
C ALA A 4 17.74 16.24 -12.40
N GLU A 5 17.00 17.31 -12.68
CA GLU A 5 16.17 18.03 -11.71
C GLU A 5 15.05 17.13 -11.16
N LEU A 6 14.38 16.37 -12.03
CA LEU A 6 13.34 15.42 -11.61
C LEU A 6 13.90 14.27 -10.76
N GLN A 7 15.12 13.81 -11.08
CA GLN A 7 15.81 12.80 -10.27
C GLN A 7 16.12 13.33 -8.87
N GLU A 8 16.65 14.54 -8.76
CA GLU A 8 16.93 15.18 -7.47
C GLU A 8 15.65 15.40 -6.67
N LYS A 9 14.59 15.90 -7.32
CA LYS A 9 13.27 16.07 -6.70
C LYS A 9 12.74 14.75 -6.14
N SER A 10 12.78 13.69 -6.96
CA SER A 10 12.31 12.35 -6.56
C SER A 10 13.10 11.78 -5.37
N MET A 11 14.41 12.03 -5.32
CA MET A 11 15.25 11.64 -4.17
C MET A 11 14.87 12.42 -2.89
N LYS A 12 14.58 13.72 -2.99
CA LYS A 12 14.10 14.55 -1.87
C LYS A 12 12.73 14.09 -1.38
N ASP A 13 11.82 13.76 -2.30
CA ASP A 13 10.48 13.26 -2.00
C ASP A 13 10.57 11.90 -1.28
N PHE A 14 11.43 10.98 -1.74
CA PHE A 14 11.71 9.73 -1.04
C PHE A 14 12.22 9.96 0.38
N ALA A 15 13.20 10.85 0.55
CA ALA A 15 13.78 11.16 1.86
C ALA A 15 12.75 11.79 2.81
N ARG A 16 11.83 12.61 2.29
CA ARG A 16 10.70 13.14 3.07
C ARG A 16 9.74 12.02 3.48
N ALA A 17 9.29 11.21 2.53
CA ALA A 17 8.35 10.11 2.76
C ALA A 17 8.87 9.13 3.83
N ARG A 18 10.14 8.73 3.72
CA ARG A 18 10.78 7.83 4.69
C ARG A 18 10.93 8.46 6.08
N ARG A 19 11.30 9.74 6.17
CA ARG A 19 11.39 10.46 7.46
C ARG A 19 10.01 10.52 8.14
N THR A 20 8.96 10.82 7.38
CA THR A 20 7.58 10.78 7.87
C THR A 20 7.18 9.39 8.37
N ALA A 21 7.47 8.33 7.60
CA ALA A 21 7.17 6.95 8.00
C ALA A 21 7.90 6.56 9.31
N SER A 22 9.19 6.89 9.38
CA SER A 22 10.06 6.55 10.51
C SER A 22 9.63 7.27 11.79
N THR A 23 9.33 8.57 11.68
CA THR A 23 8.84 9.38 12.80
C THR A 23 7.49 8.87 13.32
N ARG A 24 6.53 8.61 12.43
CA ARG A 24 5.22 8.02 12.79
C ARG A 24 5.37 6.68 13.50
N ARG A 25 6.24 5.80 13.00
CA ARG A 25 6.51 4.49 13.61
C ARG A 25 7.12 4.62 15.01
N LEU A 26 8.05 5.56 15.21
CA LEU A 26 8.68 5.81 16.51
C LEU A 26 7.67 6.41 17.50
N LEU A 27 6.91 7.43 17.11
CA LEU A 27 5.89 8.05 17.96
C LEU A 27 4.80 7.04 18.33
N GLY A 28 4.34 6.23 17.38
CA GLY A 28 3.41 5.14 17.66
C GLY A 28 3.96 4.15 18.68
N ARG A 29 5.28 3.85 18.63
CA ARG A 29 5.94 2.92 19.57
C ARG A 29 5.94 3.46 20.99
N LEU A 30 6.32 4.72 21.13
CA LEU A 30 6.33 5.42 22.41
C LEU A 30 4.90 5.48 22.98
N ALA A 31 3.92 5.89 22.18
CA ALA A 31 2.53 5.99 22.63
C ALA A 31 1.94 4.64 23.08
N ALA A 32 2.23 3.55 22.38
CA ALA A 32 1.73 2.23 22.79
C ALA A 32 2.43 1.72 24.05
N ARG A 33 3.73 1.98 24.21
CA ARG A 33 4.49 1.66 25.44
C ARG A 33 3.90 2.40 26.65
N LEU A 34 3.56 3.68 26.50
CA LEU A 34 2.92 4.47 27.56
C LEU A 34 1.51 3.96 27.90
N ARG A 35 0.76 3.48 26.91
CA ARG A 35 -0.61 2.96 27.09
C ARG A 35 -0.67 1.46 27.45
N GLY A 36 0.46 0.75 27.46
CA GLY A 36 0.50 -0.70 27.69
C GLY A 36 -0.20 -1.54 26.61
N VAL A 37 -0.30 -1.05 25.36
CA VAL A 37 -0.97 -1.75 24.25
C VAL A 37 0.02 -2.18 23.16
N ALA A 38 -0.28 -3.27 22.46
CA ALA A 38 0.56 -3.78 21.38
C ALA A 38 0.46 -2.91 20.10
N LEU A 39 1.58 -2.69 19.39
CA LEU A 39 1.60 -2.05 18.07
C LEU A 39 1.24 -3.03 16.95
N CYS A 40 -0.02 -3.41 16.86
CA CYS A 40 -0.48 -4.17 15.70
C CYS A 40 -0.65 -3.28 14.46
N CYS A 41 -0.66 -1.95 14.61
CA CYS A 41 -1.12 -1.01 13.57
C CYS A 41 0.00 -0.20 12.86
N ALA A 42 1.27 -0.59 12.96
CA ALA A 42 2.39 0.21 12.43
C ALA A 42 2.69 -0.01 10.92
N SER A 43 2.04 -1.02 10.32
CA SER A 43 2.27 -1.50 8.95
C SER A 43 0.92 -1.56 8.20
N PRO A 44 0.90 -1.59 6.85
CA PRO A 44 -0.30 -1.94 6.10
C PRO A 44 -0.80 -3.31 6.56
N ALA A 45 -2.10 -3.54 6.42
CA ALA A 45 -2.66 -4.87 6.67
C ALA A 45 -1.98 -5.89 5.75
N CYS A 46 -1.50 -7.00 6.31
CA CYS A 46 -1.03 -8.13 5.51
C CYS A 46 -2.26 -8.91 5.03
N PHE A 47 -2.38 -9.15 3.72
CA PHE A 47 -3.54 -9.83 3.15
C PHE A 47 -3.75 -11.23 3.72
N GLU A 48 -2.68 -11.97 3.99
CA GLU A 48 -2.75 -13.34 4.50
C GLU A 48 -3.50 -13.40 5.83
N ALA A 49 -3.21 -12.48 6.75
CA ALA A 49 -3.91 -12.37 8.03
C ALA A 49 -5.40 -12.00 7.83
N ALA A 50 -5.71 -11.13 6.86
CA ALA A 50 -7.09 -10.78 6.53
C ALA A 50 -7.86 -11.95 5.87
N ARG A 51 -7.17 -12.79 5.09
CA ARG A 51 -7.72 -13.95 4.41
C ARG A 51 -7.97 -15.11 5.37
N GLU A 52 -7.02 -15.41 6.25
CA GLU A 52 -7.15 -16.48 7.26
C GLU A 52 -8.37 -16.23 8.16
N GLY A 53 -8.56 -15.00 8.64
CA GLY A 53 -9.72 -14.65 9.45
C GLY A 53 -11.06 -14.67 8.71
N SER A 54 -11.07 -14.80 7.38
CA SER A 54 -12.29 -14.74 6.55
C SER A 54 -12.56 -15.99 5.70
N GLY A 55 -11.66 -16.99 5.71
CA GLY A 55 -11.77 -18.20 4.88
C GLY A 55 -11.89 -17.91 3.37
N ALA A 56 -11.39 -16.76 2.91
CA ALA A 56 -11.79 -16.21 1.63
C ALA A 56 -11.19 -16.97 0.43
N LEU A 57 -12.05 -17.28 -0.55
CA LEU A 57 -11.70 -17.99 -1.78
C LEU A 57 -11.72 -17.04 -2.98
N PRO A 58 -10.83 -17.24 -3.98
CA PRO A 58 -10.84 -16.44 -5.20
C PRO A 58 -12.17 -16.63 -5.94
N ARG A 59 -12.74 -15.54 -6.45
CA ARG A 59 -14.04 -15.53 -7.14
C ARG A 59 -13.96 -14.73 -8.43
N GLY A 60 -14.40 -15.36 -9.52
CA GLY A 60 -14.54 -14.72 -10.83
C GLY A 60 -13.21 -14.50 -11.56
N ARG A 61 -13.28 -13.72 -12.64
CA ARG A 61 -12.12 -13.33 -13.45
C ARG A 61 -11.55 -12.00 -12.96
N GLU A 62 -10.32 -11.72 -13.38
CA GLU A 62 -9.69 -10.41 -13.19
C GLU A 62 -10.50 -9.31 -13.90
N ARG A 63 -10.57 -8.13 -13.28
CA ARG A 63 -11.22 -6.94 -13.85
C ARG A 63 -10.23 -5.79 -13.90
N VAL A 64 -10.31 -4.97 -14.94
CA VAL A 64 -9.61 -3.69 -14.98
C VAL A 64 -10.57 -2.63 -14.48
N GLU A 65 -10.21 -1.93 -13.41
CA GLU A 65 -11.01 -0.86 -12.82
C GLU A 65 -10.11 0.23 -12.21
N THR A 66 -10.62 1.46 -12.13
CA THR A 66 -9.97 2.55 -11.41
C THR A 66 -10.38 2.49 -9.94
N VAL A 67 -9.40 2.37 -9.05
CA VAL A 67 -9.62 2.15 -7.61
C VAL A 67 -9.15 3.35 -6.80
N GLU A 68 -10.00 3.84 -5.92
CA GLU A 68 -9.65 4.90 -4.96
C GLU A 68 -8.47 4.46 -4.08
N VAL A 69 -7.45 5.30 -4.01
CA VAL A 69 -6.24 5.02 -3.22
C VAL A 69 -6.57 4.86 -1.74
N ALA A 70 -7.63 5.51 -1.25
CA ALA A 70 -8.13 5.41 0.12
C ALA A 70 -8.69 4.02 0.48
N ARG A 71 -9.17 3.25 -0.51
CA ARG A 71 -9.70 1.89 -0.31
C ARG A 71 -8.60 0.82 -0.25
N ILE A 72 -7.37 1.18 -0.59
CA ILE A 72 -6.22 0.28 -0.52
C ILE A 72 -5.73 0.22 0.94
N ARG A 73 -6.00 -0.88 1.64
CA ARG A 73 -5.69 -1.03 3.07
C ARG A 73 -4.39 -1.74 3.37
N GLY A 74 -3.91 -2.53 2.41
CA GLY A 74 -2.90 -3.53 2.72
C GLY A 74 -2.12 -4.02 1.51
N THR A 75 -1.25 -4.99 1.76
CA THR A 75 -0.36 -5.57 0.77
C THR A 75 -0.24 -7.06 0.99
N VAL A 76 0.05 -7.79 -0.08
CA VAL A 76 0.36 -9.21 -0.06
C VAL A 76 1.88 -9.34 0.09
N GLY A 77 2.34 -10.00 1.16
CA GLY A 77 3.78 -10.29 1.38
C GLY A 77 4.72 -9.11 1.69
N ARG A 78 4.32 -7.83 1.54
CA ARG A 78 5.23 -6.67 1.72
C ARG A 78 4.88 -5.71 2.85
N CYS A 79 4.06 -6.15 3.82
CA CYS A 79 3.54 -5.27 4.88
C CYS A 79 4.64 -4.72 5.81
N ARG A 80 5.85 -5.28 5.80
CA ARG A 80 6.97 -4.79 6.62
C ARG A 80 7.80 -3.68 5.95
N ASP A 81 7.67 -3.53 4.64
CA ASP A 81 8.45 -2.59 3.85
C ASP A 81 7.89 -1.16 3.90
N PHE A 82 6.60 -1.05 4.21
CA PHE A 82 5.84 0.19 4.22
C PHE A 82 5.13 0.40 5.56
N ASP A 83 4.79 1.65 5.87
CA ASP A 83 3.85 1.97 6.96
C ASP A 83 2.39 1.88 6.50
N ARG A 84 1.43 2.07 7.41
CA ARG A 84 -0.02 1.98 7.10
C ARG A 84 -0.48 2.90 5.96
N ASP A 85 0.27 3.96 5.69
CA ASP A 85 -0.02 4.94 4.63
C ASP A 85 0.78 4.67 3.35
N PHE A 86 1.37 3.48 3.23
CA PHE A 86 2.28 3.07 2.17
C PHE A 86 3.54 3.92 2.06
N LEU A 87 4.00 4.59 3.12
CA LEU A 87 5.27 5.30 3.10
C LEU A 87 6.44 4.32 3.30
N PRO A 88 7.56 4.47 2.57
CA PRO A 88 8.67 3.51 2.61
C PRO A 88 9.40 3.55 3.96
N LEU A 89 9.64 2.38 4.56
CA LEU A 89 10.38 2.25 5.82
C LEU A 89 11.89 1.97 5.61
N SER A 90 12.28 1.45 4.44
CA SER A 90 13.65 1.02 4.14
C SER A 90 14.30 1.85 3.03
N SER A 91 15.60 2.16 3.17
CA SER A 91 16.42 2.76 2.09
C SER A 91 16.55 1.86 0.87
N ALA A 92 16.43 0.53 1.02
CA ALA A 92 16.53 -0.39 -0.09
C ALA A 92 15.45 -0.14 -1.17
N LEU A 93 14.34 0.50 -0.80
CA LEU A 93 13.25 0.85 -1.70
C LEU A 93 13.55 2.07 -2.58
N ALA A 94 14.60 2.85 -2.26
CA ALA A 94 14.88 4.14 -2.88
C ALA A 94 14.96 4.05 -4.41
N LYS A 95 15.76 3.12 -4.95
CA LYS A 95 16.01 3.03 -6.39
C LYS A 95 14.71 2.86 -7.19
N ARG A 96 13.84 1.94 -6.77
CA ARG A 96 12.57 1.68 -7.46
C ARG A 96 11.55 2.79 -7.19
N TRP A 97 11.46 3.26 -5.95
CA TRP A 97 10.53 4.33 -5.57
C TRP A 97 10.81 5.62 -6.36
N VAL A 98 12.07 6.08 -6.39
CA VAL A 98 12.51 7.29 -7.10
C VAL A 98 12.27 7.17 -8.59
N SER A 99 12.46 5.99 -9.18
CA SER A 99 12.16 5.77 -10.61
C SER A 99 10.67 5.89 -10.92
N VAL A 100 9.79 5.47 -10.00
CA VAL A 100 8.34 5.59 -10.16
C VAL A 100 7.90 7.04 -9.95
N ASP A 101 8.43 7.71 -8.92
CA ASP A 101 8.16 9.12 -8.63
C ASP A 101 8.56 10.02 -9.80
N ARG A 102 9.73 9.77 -10.38
CA ARG A 102 10.18 10.47 -11.58
C ARG A 102 9.22 10.26 -12.76
N ALA A 103 8.83 9.02 -13.02
CA ALA A 103 7.88 8.72 -14.09
C ALA A 103 6.51 9.39 -13.86
N PHE A 104 6.09 9.54 -12.60
CA PHE A 104 4.90 10.29 -12.23
C PHE A 104 5.04 11.78 -12.56
N HIS A 105 6.15 12.44 -12.19
CA HIS A 105 6.41 13.84 -12.56
C HIS A 105 6.52 14.05 -14.07
N GLU A 106 7.03 13.06 -14.80
CA GLU A 106 7.11 13.07 -16.27
C GLU A 106 5.74 12.86 -16.95
N GLY A 107 4.67 12.61 -16.18
CA GLY A 107 3.34 12.33 -16.73
C GLY A 107 3.27 11.03 -17.53
N ARG A 108 4.19 10.09 -17.30
CA ARG A 108 4.21 8.81 -18.01
C ARG A 108 3.10 7.92 -17.49
N THR A 109 2.39 7.27 -18.41
CA THR A 109 1.45 6.20 -18.07
C THR A 109 2.20 5.07 -17.38
N LEU A 110 1.85 4.81 -16.12
CA LEU A 110 2.38 3.70 -15.35
C LEU A 110 1.51 2.45 -15.58
N PRO A 111 2.10 1.24 -15.58
CA PRO A 111 1.30 0.02 -15.61
C PRO A 111 0.30 -0.03 -14.45
N PRO A 112 -0.88 -0.65 -14.65
CA PRO A 112 -1.85 -0.81 -13.58
C PRO A 112 -1.24 -1.54 -12.38
N VAL A 113 -1.78 -1.29 -11.20
CA VAL A 113 -1.44 -2.05 -9.99
C VAL A 113 -2.23 -3.36 -9.98
N GLU A 114 -1.71 -4.40 -9.33
CA GLU A 114 -2.46 -5.64 -9.15
C GLU A 114 -3.02 -5.66 -7.73
N LEU A 115 -4.33 -5.81 -7.61
CA LEU A 115 -5.02 -5.77 -6.32
C LEU A 115 -5.85 -7.03 -6.10
N TYR A 116 -5.88 -7.45 -4.83
CA TYR A 116 -6.92 -8.34 -4.32
C TYR A 116 -8.00 -7.52 -3.64
N GLU A 117 -9.26 -7.80 -4.00
CA GLU A 117 -10.42 -7.21 -3.33
C GLU A 117 -10.97 -8.22 -2.33
N LEU A 118 -11.08 -7.84 -1.05
CA LEU A 118 -11.68 -8.65 -0.01
C LEU A 118 -12.69 -7.82 0.78
N GLY A 119 -13.97 -8.07 0.57
CA GLY A 119 -15.06 -7.42 1.32
C GLY A 119 -15.09 -5.89 1.20
N GLY A 120 -14.66 -5.35 0.05
CA GLY A 120 -14.63 -3.90 -0.24
C GLY A 120 -13.30 -3.21 0.07
N ASP A 121 -12.39 -3.88 0.78
CA ASP A 121 -11.02 -3.41 0.96
C ASP A 121 -10.08 -4.00 -0.09
N TYR A 122 -9.06 -3.25 -0.47
CA TYR A 122 -8.09 -3.64 -1.50
C TYR A 122 -6.69 -3.88 -0.92
N PHE A 123 -6.02 -4.90 -1.45
CA PHE A 123 -4.69 -5.32 -1.02
C PHE A 123 -3.75 -5.41 -2.22
N VAL A 124 -2.60 -4.75 -2.13
CA VAL A 124 -1.64 -4.66 -3.24
C VAL A 124 -0.85 -5.95 -3.38
N VAL A 125 -1.00 -6.61 -4.52
CA VAL A 125 -0.19 -7.76 -4.95
C VAL A 125 1.09 -7.25 -5.59
N ASP A 126 0.95 -6.43 -6.64
CA ASP A 126 2.05 -5.72 -7.31
C ASP A 126 1.76 -4.21 -7.39
N GLY A 127 2.84 -3.42 -7.38
CA GLY A 127 2.74 -1.97 -7.54
C GLY A 127 2.75 -1.18 -6.22
N ASN A 128 3.23 -1.77 -5.13
CA ASN A 128 3.36 -1.10 -3.82
C ASN A 128 4.04 0.29 -3.90
N HIS A 129 5.09 0.42 -4.72
CA HIS A 129 5.76 1.70 -4.95
C HIS A 129 4.86 2.71 -5.70
N ARG A 130 4.03 2.24 -6.65
CA ARG A 130 3.09 3.09 -7.39
C ARG A 130 2.00 3.62 -6.46
N VAL A 131 1.44 2.77 -5.61
CA VAL A 131 0.47 3.18 -4.57
C VAL A 131 1.11 4.16 -3.58
N SER A 132 2.36 3.92 -3.17
CA SER A 132 3.11 4.81 -2.30
C SER A 132 3.28 6.21 -2.91
N VAL A 133 3.75 6.29 -4.16
CA VAL A 133 3.92 7.55 -4.89
C VAL A 133 2.58 8.25 -5.10
N ALA A 134 1.54 7.52 -5.51
CA ALA A 134 0.19 8.05 -5.67
C ALA A 134 -0.32 8.70 -4.37
N ARG A 135 -0.09 8.07 -3.21
CA ARG A 135 -0.45 8.66 -1.90
C ARG A 135 0.36 9.90 -1.56
N VAL A 136 1.67 9.87 -1.80
CA VAL A 136 2.55 11.01 -1.52
C VAL A 136 2.14 12.25 -2.32
N HIS A 137 1.69 12.08 -3.56
CA HIS A 137 1.20 13.18 -4.40
C HIS A 137 -0.30 13.44 -4.31
N GLY A 138 -1.02 12.73 -3.43
CA GLY A 138 -2.46 12.96 -3.22
C GLY A 138 -3.35 12.55 -4.40
N ALA A 139 -2.91 11.60 -5.24
CA ALA A 139 -3.74 11.06 -6.30
C ALA A 139 -4.98 10.36 -5.72
N ALA A 140 -6.16 10.67 -6.27
CA ALA A 140 -7.43 10.14 -5.77
C ALA A 140 -7.59 8.63 -6.05
N ALA A 141 -7.13 8.17 -7.21
CA ALA A 141 -7.31 6.81 -7.68
C ALA A 141 -6.12 6.31 -8.50
N VAL A 142 -6.06 4.99 -8.70
CA VAL A 142 -5.07 4.29 -9.53
C VAL A 142 -5.77 3.27 -10.42
N ASP A 143 -5.24 3.04 -11.61
CA ASP A 143 -5.70 1.95 -12.48
C ASP A 143 -5.21 0.61 -11.93
N ALA A 144 -6.11 -0.36 -11.86
CA ALA A 144 -5.84 -1.63 -11.23
C ALA A 144 -6.41 -2.82 -12.02
N VAL A 145 -5.66 -3.92 -12.00
CA VAL A 145 -6.16 -5.26 -12.29
C VAL A 145 -6.56 -5.89 -10.96
N VAL A 146 -7.86 -6.16 -10.80
CA VAL A 146 -8.46 -6.58 -9.54
C VAL A 146 -8.91 -8.03 -9.62
N LYS A 147 -8.45 -8.83 -8.66
CA LYS A 147 -8.94 -10.19 -8.42
C LYS A 147 -9.75 -10.23 -7.12
N ARG A 148 -11.02 -10.61 -7.23
CA ARG A 148 -11.92 -10.61 -6.08
C ARG A 148 -11.79 -11.89 -5.27
N TYR A 149 -11.83 -11.75 -3.96
CA TYR A 149 -11.99 -12.82 -2.99
C TYR A 149 -13.34 -12.66 -2.30
N ALA A 150 -14.14 -13.73 -2.31
CA ALA A 150 -15.37 -13.76 -1.53
C ALA A 150 -15.00 -14.11 -0.08
N LYS A 151 -15.47 -13.31 0.88
CA LYS A 151 -15.51 -13.75 2.28
C LYS A 151 -16.27 -15.08 2.31
N ALA A 152 -15.78 -16.07 3.03
CA ALA A 152 -16.65 -17.17 3.40
C ALA A 152 -17.83 -16.52 4.12
N HIS A 153 -19.06 -16.76 3.66
CA HIS A 153 -20.17 -16.56 4.57
C HIS A 153 -19.82 -17.41 5.79
N ALA A 154 -19.72 -16.78 6.97
CA ALA A 154 -19.93 -17.56 8.18
C ALA A 154 -21.26 -18.25 7.92
N ALA A 155 -21.24 -19.57 7.73
CA ALA A 155 -22.46 -20.33 7.83
C ALA A 155 -23.02 -19.92 9.19
N ALA A 156 -24.19 -19.31 9.21
CA ALA A 156 -25.00 -19.30 10.41
C ALA A 156 -25.24 -20.77 10.72
N CYS A 157 -24.34 -21.39 11.47
CA CYS A 157 -24.64 -22.64 12.13
C CYS A 157 -25.56 -22.23 13.26
N GLY A 158 -26.86 -22.23 12.94
CA GLY A 158 -27.90 -22.14 13.96
C GLY A 158 -27.78 -23.37 14.84
N CYS A 159 -27.37 -23.14 16.08
CA CYS A 159 -27.63 -23.97 17.26
C CYS A 159 -27.89 -23.01 18.41
#